data_AF-A0A930K3Z9-F1
#
_entry.id   AF-A0A930K3Z9-F1
#
_cell.length_a   1.000
_cell.length_b   1.000
_cell.length_c   1.000
_cell.angle_alpha   90.00
_cell.angle_beta   90.00
_cell.angle_gamma   90.00
#
_symmetry.space_group_name_H-M   'P 1'
#
loop_
_entity.id
_entity.type
_entity.pdbx_description
1 polymer ?
#
loop_
_entity_poly.entity_id
_entity_poly.type
_entity_poly.pdbx_seq_one_letter_code
_entity_poly.pdbx_strand_id
1 'polypeptide(L)' 'VISDEQSALSDCFMDDMLSAPIYTRPRSYNGWDVPEILLSGNEAKIRQWEFDQAMERTKRLRPDLLKE' A
#
# COMPACT_ATOMS: atom_id res chain seq x y z
N VAL A 1 15.19 -19.01 -0.47
CA VAL A 1 15.82 -17.80 -1.03
C VAL A 1 14.75 -17.08 -1.83
N ILE A 2 14.52 -15.80 -1.55
CA ILE A 2 13.60 -14.97 -2.33
C ILE A 2 14.23 -14.74 -3.71
N SER A 3 13.44 -14.86 -4.79
CA SER A 3 13.95 -14.71 -6.15
C SER A 3 14.29 -13.26 -6.52
N ASP A 4 13.61 -12.29 -5.91
CA ASP A 4 13.87 -10.86 -6.09
C ASP A 4 14.09 -10.18 -4.72
N GLU A 5 15.34 -9.85 -4.43
CA GLU A 5 15.76 -9.20 -3.19
C GLU A 5 15.08 -7.84 -2.95
N GLN A 6 14.66 -7.15 -4.01
CA GLN A 6 13.97 -5.86 -3.89
C GLN A 6 12.56 -6.01 -3.29
N SER A 7 11.94 -7.18 -3.41
CA SER A 7 10.64 -7.46 -2.80
C SER A 7 10.70 -7.48 -1.27
N ALA A 8 11.88 -7.73 -0.67
CA ALA A 8 12.04 -7.64 0.78
C ALA A 8 12.11 -6.19 1.27
N LEU A 9 12.54 -5.26 0.41
CA LEU A 9 12.66 -3.84 0.76
C LEU A 9 11.30 -3.13 0.80
N SER A 10 10.29 -3.67 0.11
CA SER A 10 8.93 -3.11 0.07
C SER A 10 7.94 -3.82 0.99
N ASP A 11 8.41 -4.74 1.84
CA ASP A 11 7.56 -5.48 2.77
C ASP A 11 7.10 -4.59 3.94
N CYS A 12 6.04 -5.02 4.61
CA CYS A 12 5.55 -4.39 5.84
C CYS A 12 6.69 -4.26 6.87
N PHE A 13 6.71 -3.18 7.64
CA PHE A 13 7.63 -2.95 8.78
C PHE A 13 9.09 -2.63 8.47
N MET A 14 9.50 -2.50 7.21
CA MET A 14 10.85 -1.95 6.89
C MET A 14 10.96 -0.48 7.30
N ASP A 15 9.87 0.29 7.20
CA ASP A 15 9.81 1.73 7.52
C ASP A 15 8.88 2.04 8.71
N ASP A 16 8.68 1.10 9.64
CA ASP A 16 7.70 1.21 10.75
C ASP A 16 6.26 1.55 10.28
N MET A 17 5.96 1.26 9.01
CA MET A 17 4.65 1.46 8.40
C MET A 17 4.06 0.13 7.92
N LEU A 18 2.74 0.05 7.97
CA LEU A 18 1.98 -1.02 7.34
C LEU A 18 1.93 -0.79 5.83
N SER A 19 2.04 -1.85 5.04
CA SER A 19 1.89 -1.74 3.59
C SER A 19 0.51 -1.22 3.18
N ALA A 20 0.51 -0.54 2.03
CA ALA A 20 -0.67 -0.06 1.34
C ALA A 20 -1.63 -1.21 0.98
N PRO A 21 -2.94 -0.92 0.81
CA PRO A 21 -3.90 -1.92 0.37
C PRO A 21 -3.60 -2.38 -1.07
N ILE A 22 -3.58 -3.69 -1.27
CA ILE A 22 -3.28 -4.33 -2.56
C ILE A 22 -4.59 -4.66 -3.28
N TYR A 23 -4.66 -4.30 -4.56
CA TYR A 23 -5.79 -4.60 -5.43
C TYR A 23 -5.36 -5.51 -6.58
N THR A 24 -6.27 -6.38 -7.01
CA THR A 24 -6.07 -7.25 -8.16
C THR A 24 -7.38 -7.37 -8.93
N ARG A 25 -7.34 -8.08 -10.06
CA ARG A 25 -8.53 -8.33 -10.89
C ARG A 25 -9.54 -9.19 -10.10
N PRO A 26 -10.86 -8.99 -10.29
CA PRO A 26 -11.54 -8.07 -11.22
C PRO A 26 -11.62 -6.62 -10.72
N ARG A 27 -11.91 -5.67 -11.64
CA ARG A 27 -12.00 -4.22 -11.31
C ARG A 27 -13.06 -3.88 -10.25
N SER A 28 -14.14 -4.65 -10.21
CA SER A 28 -15.21 -4.52 -9.22
C SER A 28 -15.47 -5.90 -8.63
N TYR A 29 -15.45 -6.00 -7.31
CA TYR A 29 -15.72 -7.24 -6.60
C TYR A 29 -16.68 -6.95 -5.44
N ASN A 30 -17.87 -7.58 -5.45
CA ASN A 30 -18.88 -7.41 -4.40
C ASN A 30 -19.26 -5.95 -4.08
N GLY A 31 -19.23 -5.06 -5.09
CA GLY A 31 -19.48 -3.62 -4.93
C GLY A 31 -18.27 -2.81 -4.41
N TRP A 32 -17.09 -3.43 -4.32
CA TRP A 32 -15.83 -2.75 -4.07
C TRP A 32 -15.10 -2.52 -5.39
N ASP A 33 -14.99 -1.26 -5.77
CA ASP A 33 -14.29 -0.85 -6.97
C ASP A 33 -12.82 -0.52 -6.67
N VAL A 34 -11.95 -0.92 -7.59
CA VAL A 34 -10.55 -0.51 -7.56
C VAL A 34 -10.48 1.02 -7.73
N PRO A 35 -9.74 1.74 -6.86
CA PRO A 35 -9.55 3.18 -6.97
C PRO A 35 -9.08 3.61 -8.37
N GLU A 36 -9.68 4.67 -8.92
CA GLU A 36 -9.35 5.16 -10.27
C GLU A 36 -7.88 5.57 -10.41
N ILE A 37 -7.24 6.00 -9.32
CA ILE A 37 -5.81 6.35 -9.29
C ILE A 37 -4.91 5.15 -9.59
N LEU A 38 -5.29 3.94 -9.19
CA LEU A 38 -4.57 2.70 -9.52
C LEU A 38 -4.78 2.29 -10.98
N LEU A 39 -5.80 2.83 -11.63
CA LEU A 39 -6.16 2.55 -13.02
C LEU A 39 -5.67 3.63 -13.97
N SER A 40 -5.18 4.76 -13.46
CA SER A 40 -4.78 5.92 -14.27
C SER A 40 -3.43 5.74 -14.96
N GLY A 41 -2.68 4.68 -14.65
CA GLY A 41 -1.34 4.42 -15.20
C GLY A 41 -0.29 5.48 -14.84
N ASN A 42 -0.55 6.32 -13.83
CA ASN A 42 0.36 7.37 -13.41
C ASN A 42 1.13 6.91 -12.16
N GLU A 43 2.34 6.42 -12.39
CA GLU A 43 3.16 5.81 -11.35
C GLU A 43 3.47 6.76 -10.17
N ALA A 44 3.74 8.04 -10.45
CA ALA A 44 4.01 9.01 -9.40
C ALA A 44 2.80 9.25 -8.49
N LYS A 45 1.60 9.33 -9.08
CA LYS A 45 0.34 9.46 -8.33
C LYS A 45 0.01 8.18 -7.55
N ILE A 46 0.29 7.02 -8.13
CA ILE A 46 0.08 5.72 -7.46
C ILE A 46 0.98 5.62 -6.23
N ARG A 47 2.28 5.90 -6.35
CA ARG A 47 3.20 5.86 -5.20
C ARG A 47 2.80 6.82 -4.08
N GLN A 48 2.38 8.03 -4.43
CA GLN A 48 1.89 9.00 -3.44
C GLN A 48 0.65 8.45 -2.73
N TRP A 49 -0.30 7.90 -3.48
CA TRP A 49 -1.51 7.33 -2.91
C TRP A 49 -1.23 6.11 -2.03
N GLU A 50 -0.30 5.23 -2.43
CA GLU A 50 0.12 4.08 -1.63
C GLU A 50 0.74 4.52 -0.31
N PHE A 51 1.61 5.53 -0.32
CA PHE A 51 2.20 6.11 0.88
C PHE A 51 1.15 6.72 1.81
N ASP A 52 0.23 7.52 1.26
CA ASP A 52 -0.85 8.13 2.04
C ASP A 52 -1.75 7.05 2.69
N GLN A 53 -2.10 6.00 1.94
CA GLN A 53 -2.88 4.89 2.45
C GLN A 53 -2.13 4.07 3.50
N ALA A 54 -0.84 3.78 3.29
CA ALA A 54 0.01 3.13 4.27
C ALA A 54 0.06 3.91 5.59
N MET A 55 0.25 5.23 5.52
CA MET A 55 0.25 6.11 6.67
C MET A 55 -1.10 6.12 7.40
N GLU A 56 -2.21 6.26 6.68
CA GLU A 56 -3.56 6.21 7.26
C GLU A 56 -3.84 4.86 7.94
N ARG A 57 -3.44 3.75 7.30
CA ARG A 57 -3.61 2.40 7.85
C ARG A 57 -2.80 2.22 9.13
N THR A 58 -1.56 2.71 9.12
CA THR A 58 -0.65 2.67 10.27
C THR A 58 -1.22 3.50 11.42
N LYS A 59 -1.60 4.76 11.18
CA LYS A 59 -2.25 5.62 12.19
C LYS A 59 -3.51 4.99 12.80
N ARG A 60 -4.31 4.31 11.99
CA ARG A 60 -5.58 3.71 12.44
C ARG A 60 -5.39 2.38 13.20
N LEU A 61 -4.53 1.49 12.70
CA LEU A 61 -4.40 0.13 13.23
C LEU A 61 -3.27 -0.02 14.22
N ARG A 62 -2.17 0.69 14.01
CA ARG A 62 -0.94 0.61 14.79
C ARG A 62 -0.32 2.00 14.99
N PRO A 63 -1.03 2.90 15.69
CA PRO A 63 -0.50 4.24 16.00
C PRO A 63 0.76 4.19 16.87
N ASP A 64 1.04 3.05 17.50
CA ASP A 64 2.25 2.77 18.26
C ASP A 64 3.51 2.71 17.39
N LEU A 65 3.41 2.36 16.10
CA LEU A 65 4.57 2.33 15.21
C LEU A 65 5.04 3.74 14.77
N LEU A 66 4.16 4.74 14.88
CA LEU A 66 4.46 6.13 14.49
C LEU A 66 4.91 7.01 15.66
N LYS A 67 5.00 6.45 16.87
CA LYS A 67 5.38 7.17 18.08
C LYS A 67 6.81 6.79 18.47
N GLU A 68 7.75 7.62 18.04
CA GLU A 68 8.90 7.97 18.89
C GLU A 68 8.52 9.13 19.82
#